data_AF-A0AAD9PCW6-F1
#
_entry.id   AF-A0AAD9PCW6-F1
#
_cell.length_a   1.000
_cell.length_b   1.000
_cell.length_c   1.000
_cell.angle_alpha   90.00
_cell.angle_beta   90.00
_cell.angle_gamma   90.00
#
_symmetry.space_group_name_H-M   'P 1'
#
loop_
_entity.id
_entity.type
_entity.pdbx_description
1 polymer ?
#
loop_
_entity_poly.entity_id
_entity_poly.type
_entity_poly.pdbx_seq_one_letter_code
_entity_poly.pdbx_strand_id
1 'polypeptide(L)' 'MSIVPIATLLCLAALSFSVSAGLSPKCLLCMCKAYGCKNWKKGTALGYYHITWKYWADCGKPGRSAIE' A
#
# COMPACT_ATOMS: atom_id res chain seq x y z
N MET A 1 -13.40 -40.47 -6.40
CA MET A 1 -13.92 -39.11 -6.13
C MET A 1 -12.70 -38.20 -5.97
N SER A 2 -12.47 -37.30 -6.92
CA SER A 2 -11.23 -36.51 -6.99
C SER A 2 -11.35 -35.23 -6.16
N ILE A 3 -10.43 -35.01 -5.23
CA ILE A 3 -10.39 -33.89 -4.26
C ILE A 3 -9.67 -32.66 -4.85
N VAL A 4 -8.92 -32.88 -5.94
CA VAL A 4 -8.14 -31.90 -6.68
C VAL A 4 -8.96 -30.68 -7.16
N PRO A 5 -10.17 -30.81 -7.75
CA PRO A 5 -10.91 -29.65 -8.26
C PRO A 5 -11.46 -28.77 -7.13
N ILE A 6 -11.67 -29.32 -5.93
CA ILE A 6 -12.20 -28.58 -4.78
C ILE A 6 -11.09 -27.70 -4.20
N ALA A 7 -9.87 -28.24 -4.10
CA ALA A 7 -8.71 -27.50 -3.60
C ALA A 7 -8.32 -26.33 -4.52
N THR A 8 -8.38 -26.53 -5.85
CA THR A 8 -8.09 -25.45 -6.81
C THR A 8 -9.14 -24.35 -6.79
N LEU A 9 -10.43 -24.68 -6.67
CA LEU A 9 -11.50 -23.71 -6.52
C LEU A 9 -11.37 -22.87 -5.24
N LEU A 10 -11.01 -23.49 -4.11
CA LEU A 10 -10.76 -22.79 -2.85
C LEU A 10 -9.58 -21.81 -2.95
N CYS A 11 -8.49 -22.20 -3.63
CA CYS A 11 -7.36 -21.30 -3.86
C CYS A 11 -7.73 -20.09 -4.75
N LEU A 12 -8.48 -20.30 -5.84
CA LEU A 12 -8.91 -19.19 -6.71
C LEU A 12 -9.84 -18.21 -5.98
N ALA A 13 -10.73 -18.71 -5.12
CA ALA A 13 -11.58 -17.85 -4.30
C ALA A 13 -10.74 -16.98 -3.34
N ALA A 14 -9.75 -17.55 -2.67
CA ALA A 14 -8.88 -16.82 -1.73
C ALA A 14 -8.06 -15.70 -2.42
N LEU A 15 -7.57 -15.93 -3.64
CA LEU A 15 -6.86 -14.91 -4.44
C LEU A 15 -7.76 -13.71 -4.80
N SER A 16 -9.07 -13.91 -4.88
CA SER A 16 -10.03 -12.87 -5.27
C SER A 16 -10.35 -11.89 -4.14
N PHE A 17 -10.07 -12.24 -2.88
CA PHE A 17 -10.26 -11.36 -1.72
C PHE A 17 -9.01 -10.53 -1.43
N SER A 18 -8.51 -9.79 -2.42
CA SER A 18 -7.56 -8.70 -2.16
C SER A 18 -8.34 -7.54 -1.53
N VAL A 19 -8.51 -7.58 -0.20
CA VAL A 19 -9.10 -6.47 0.54
C VAL A 19 -8.17 -5.26 0.43
N SER A 20 -8.56 -4.27 -0.37
CA SER A 20 -7.90 -2.97 -0.38
C SER A 20 -8.26 -2.26 0.92
N ALA A 21 -7.51 -2.54 1.99
CA ALA A 21 -7.68 -1.89 3.28
C ALA A 21 -7.01 -0.51 3.21
N GLY A 22 -7.75 0.49 2.74
CA GLY A 22 -7.36 1.88 2.85
C GLY A 22 -7.22 2.31 4.32
N LEU A 23 -6.18 3.07 4.64
CA LEU A 23 -6.03 3.65 5.98
C LEU A 23 -7.11 4.70 6.22
N SER A 24 -7.67 4.73 7.43
CA SER A 24 -8.59 5.80 7.83
C SER A 24 -7.91 7.18 7.76
N PRO A 25 -8.62 8.26 7.39
CA PRO A 25 -8.08 9.62 7.39
C PRO A 25 -7.49 10.05 8.74
N LYS A 26 -8.08 9.60 9.85
CA LYS A 26 -7.57 9.89 11.20
C LYS A 26 -6.20 9.26 11.43
N CYS A 27 -5.99 8.04 10.94
CA CYS A 27 -4.71 7.35 11.03
C CYS A 27 -3.63 8.10 10.24
N LEU A 28 -3.94 8.49 8.99
CA LEU A 28 -3.04 9.29 8.16
C LEU A 28 -2.67 10.62 8.84
N LEU A 29 -3.64 11.31 9.45
CA LEU A 29 -3.38 12.53 10.20
C LEU A 29 -2.42 12.29 11.37
N CYS A 30 -2.58 11.20 12.14
CA CYS A 30 -1.68 10.86 13.23
C CYS A 30 -0.26 10.56 12.74
N MET A 31 -0.11 9.81 11.63
CA MET A 31 1.20 9.53 11.04
C MET A 31 1.89 10.80 10.56
N CYS A 32 1.16 11.70 9.91
CA CYS A 32 1.67 13.01 9.52
C CYS A 32 2.20 13.78 10.73
N LYS A 33 1.42 13.84 11.82
CA LYS A 33 1.81 14.54 13.06
C LYS A 33 3.08 13.96 13.69
N ALA A 34 3.27 12.64 13.64
CA ALA A 34 4.49 12.00 14.16
C ALA A 34 5.77 12.51 13.46
N TYR A 35 5.67 12.90 12.18
CA TYR A 35 6.77 13.49 11.40
C TYR A 35 6.68 15.02 11.28
N GLY A 36 5.81 15.66 12.07
CA GLY A 36 5.63 17.11 12.12
C GLY A 36 4.84 17.70 10.94
N CYS A 37 4.22 16.88 10.10
CA CYS A 37 3.46 17.29 8.91
C CYS A 37 4.22 18.24 7.97
N LYS A 38 5.55 18.14 7.94
CA LYS A 38 6.41 18.94 7.06
C LYS A 38 6.60 18.22 5.74
N ASN A 39 6.66 18.98 4.64
CA ASN A 39 7.02 18.41 3.35
C ASN A 39 8.54 18.32 3.24
N TRP A 40 9.09 17.14 3.53
CA TRP A 40 10.53 16.87 3.47
C TRP A 40 11.00 16.74 2.01
N LYS A 41 11.84 17.67 1.56
CA LYS A 41 12.34 17.72 0.17
C LYS A 41 13.75 17.15 -0.02
N LYS A 42 14.46 16.85 1.07
CA LYS A 42 15.85 16.38 1.06
C LYS A 42 16.01 15.25 2.08
N GLY A 43 16.89 14.30 1.77
CA GLY A 43 17.17 13.14 2.62
C GLY A 43 16.76 11.81 1.95
N THR A 44 16.86 10.72 2.72
CA THR A 44 16.52 9.35 2.28
C THR A 44 15.03 9.02 2.36
N ALA A 45 14.26 9.88 3.04
CA ALA A 45 12.81 9.82 3.20
C ALA A 45 12.21 11.18 2.87
N LEU A 46 11.13 11.21 2.09
CA LEU A 46 10.59 12.43 1.49
C LEU A 46 9.08 12.59 1.73
N GLY A 47 8.58 13.81 1.51
CA GLY A 47 7.16 14.16 1.61
C GLY A 47 6.63 14.23 3.04
N TYR A 48 5.31 14.27 3.18
CA TYR A 48 4.62 14.44 4.47
C TYR A 48 4.66 13.22 5.39
N TYR A 49 4.84 12.03 4.81
CA TYR A 49 4.79 10.75 5.51
C TYR A 49 6.17 10.08 5.61
N HIS A 50 7.23 10.85 5.34
CA HIS A 50 8.62 10.37 5.45
C HIS A 50 8.83 9.06 4.66
N ILE A 51 8.38 9.06 3.40
CA ILE A 51 8.39 7.88 2.53
C ILE A 51 9.80 7.66 1.98
N THR A 52 10.38 6.48 2.23
CA THR A 52 11.65 6.07 1.63
C THR A 52 11.45 5.57 0.20
N TRP A 53 12.52 5.58 -0.59
CA TRP A 53 12.49 5.01 -1.95
C TRP A 53 12.00 3.56 -1.96
N LYS A 54 12.50 2.74 -1.03
CA LYS A 54 12.12 1.33 -0.92
C LYS A 54 10.62 1.17 -0.68
N TYR A 55 10.07 1.89 0.31
CA TYR A 55 8.63 1.87 0.59
C TYR A 55 7.81 2.30 -0.63
N TRP A 56 8.19 3.40 -1.29
CA TRP A 56 7.53 3.87 -2.52
C TRP A 56 7.58 2.83 -3.66
N ALA A 57 8.69 2.12 -3.80
CA ALA A 57 8.85 1.06 -4.80
C ALA A 57 8.01 -0.18 -4.47
N ASP A 58 7.95 -0.59 -3.20
CA ASP A 58 7.11 -1.69 -2.72
C ASP A 58 5.61 -1.37 -2.93
N CYS A 59 5.21 -0.09 -2.88
CA CYS A 59 3.86 0.37 -3.17
C CYS A 59 3.51 0.50 -4.67
N GLY A 60 4.34 -0.03 -5.58
CA GLY A 60 4.04 0.01 -7.02
C GLY A 60 4.35 1.33 -7.70
N LYS A 61 5.23 2.15 -7.10
CA LYS A 61 5.77 3.37 -7.73
C LYS A 61 4.70 4.40 -8.17
N PRO A 62 3.72 4.74 -7.32
CA PRO A 62 2.62 5.62 -7.70
C PRO A 62 3.11 7.03 -8.06
N GLY A 63 2.34 7.73 -8.91
CA GLY A 63 2.52 9.14 -9.23
C GLY A 63 3.38 9.48 -10.46
N ARG A 64 4.01 8.49 -11.13
CA ARG A 64 4.71 8.72 -12.42
C ARG A 64 3.86 8.43 -13.67
N SER A 65 2.79 7.64 -13.53
CA SER A 65 1.95 7.18 -14.66
C SER A 65 0.47 6.96 -14.26
N ALA A 66 0.00 7.55 -13.16
CA ALA A 66 -1.39 7.36 -12.70
C ALA A 66 -2.40 8.33 -13.39
N ILE A 67 -2.20 8.57 -14.68
CA ILE A 67 -3.18 9.16 -15.60
C ILE A 67 -3.23 8.23 -16.81
N GLU A 68 -4.03 7.17 -16.69
CA GLU A 68 -4.69 6.48 -17.81
C GLU A 68 -6.14 6.23 -17.38
#